data_AF-A0A6I2UZC3-F1
#
_entry.id   AF-A0A6I2UZC3-F1
#
_cell.length_a   1.000
_cell.length_b   1.000
_cell.length_c   1.000
_cell.angle_alpha   90.00
_cell.angle_beta   90.00
_cell.angle_gamma   90.00
#
_symmetry.space_group_name_H-M   'P 1'
#
loop_
_entity.id
_entity.type
_entity.pdbx_description
1 polymer ?
#
loop_
_entity_poly.entity_id
_entity_poly.type
_entity_poly.pdbx_seq_one_letter_code
_entity_poly.pdbx_strand_id
1 'polypeptide(L)'
;MKDFLTMVKISSLGAKVYAFEMDKKNYEVCKSKAEQYGFVAENMGLSNVEADAHYNSGGTGSCKLDHGSEVAHFISIDAYVERANLPRVDYIKLDVEGAERDVLEGAAASILKWKPKMAISAYHRPYDLWDLREYVSALCPSYRFEFRHYPIDVTDYWLSEQDKALLNEYGLGYKIPTSCETVLYCY
;
A
#
# COMPACT_ATOMS: atom_id res chain seq x y z
N MET A 1 -16.26 -12.89 -18.71
CA MET A 1 -16.12 -11.42 -18.73
C MET A 1 -14.68 -11.15 -19.07
N LYS A 2 -14.35 -10.40 -20.13
CA LYS A 2 -12.95 -10.16 -20.51
C LYS A 2 -12.28 -9.37 -19.38
N ASP A 3 -11.31 -9.96 -18.71
CA ASP A 3 -10.47 -9.28 -17.73
C ASP A 3 -9.71 -8.16 -18.43
N PHE A 4 -10.20 -6.92 -18.28
CA PHE A 4 -9.45 -5.72 -18.60
C PHE A 4 -8.52 -5.37 -17.43
N LEU A 5 -7.64 -6.29 -17.05
CA LEU A 5 -6.40 -5.93 -16.39
C LEU A 5 -5.35 -5.80 -17.48
N THR A 6 -5.43 -4.72 -18.26
CA THR A 6 -4.26 -4.26 -18.99
C THR A 6 -3.26 -3.82 -17.94
N MET A 7 -2.35 -4.71 -17.55
CA MET A 7 -1.15 -4.34 -16.80
C MET A 7 -0.36 -3.37 -17.67
N VAL A 8 -0.54 -2.08 -17.45
CA VAL A 8 0.28 -1.06 -18.08
C VAL A 8 1.57 -0.99 -17.29
N LYS A 9 2.71 -1.17 -17.98
CA LYS A 9 4.01 -0.85 -17.37
C LYS A 9 4.04 0.66 -17.15
N ILE A 10 3.81 1.11 -15.93
CA ILE A 10 3.81 2.54 -15.60
C ILE A 10 5.17 3.18 -15.98
N SER A 11 6.25 2.40 -15.91
CA SER A 11 7.57 2.76 -16.42
C SER A 11 7.61 3.05 -17.92
N SER A 12 6.81 2.35 -18.74
CA SER A 12 6.71 2.64 -20.18
C SER A 12 5.99 3.96 -20.48
N LEU A 13 5.31 4.54 -19.49
CA LEU A 13 4.73 5.88 -19.55
C LEU A 13 5.70 6.97 -19.05
N GLY A 14 6.95 6.61 -18.74
CA GLY A 14 7.99 7.54 -18.26
C GLY A 14 8.00 7.78 -16.76
N ALA A 15 7.15 7.08 -15.99
CA ALA A 15 7.15 7.19 -14.54
C ALA A 15 8.29 6.38 -13.91
N LYS A 16 8.92 6.96 -12.89
CA LYS A 16 9.85 6.25 -12.02
C LYS A 16 9.10 5.75 -10.80
N VAL A 17 9.25 4.47 -10.48
CA VAL A 17 8.53 3.83 -9.38
C VAL A 17 9.55 3.32 -8.36
N TYR A 18 9.28 3.60 -7.10
CA TYR A 18 10.05 3.13 -5.95
C TYR A 18 9.10 2.32 -5.07
N ALA A 19 9.41 1.06 -4.85
CA ALA A 19 8.60 0.11 -4.09
C ALA A 19 9.36 -0.29 -2.83
N PHE A 20 8.71 -0.15 -1.68
CA PHE A 20 9.29 -0.42 -0.37
C PHE A 20 8.65 -1.69 0.20
N GLU A 21 9.47 -2.64 0.63
CA GLU A 21 9.02 -3.90 1.23
C GLU A 21 10.01 -4.30 2.34
N MET A 22 9.54 -4.30 3.59
CA MET A 22 10.38 -4.61 4.74
C MET A 22 10.61 -6.11 4.91
N ASP A 23 9.62 -6.94 4.55
CA ASP A 23 9.72 -8.38 4.68
C ASP A 23 10.67 -8.91 3.63
N LYS A 24 11.78 -9.49 4.08
CA LYS A 24 12.85 -9.95 3.19
C LYS A 24 12.36 -10.95 2.14
N LYS A 25 11.42 -11.85 2.48
CA LYS A 25 10.91 -12.85 1.53
C LYS A 25 10.07 -12.19 0.45
N ASN A 26 9.18 -11.28 0.85
CA ASN A 26 8.36 -10.52 -0.09
C ASN A 26 9.23 -9.61 -0.95
N TYR A 27 10.25 -8.99 -0.37
CA TYR A 27 11.20 -8.14 -1.07
C TYR A 27 11.92 -8.91 -2.18
N GLU A 28 12.41 -10.13 -1.93
CA GLU A 28 13.07 -10.91 -2.99
C GLU A 28 12.11 -11.23 -4.14
N VAL A 29 10.83 -11.50 -3.85
CA VAL A 29 9.80 -11.67 -4.88
C VAL A 29 9.57 -10.36 -5.64
N CYS A 30 9.46 -9.23 -4.94
CA CYS A 30 9.29 -7.90 -5.52
C CYS A 30 10.47 -7.53 -6.42
N LYS A 31 11.70 -7.70 -5.93
CA LYS A 31 12.95 -7.45 -6.63
C LYS A 31 13.10 -8.29 -7.89
N SER A 32 12.70 -9.56 -7.87
CA SER A 32 12.74 -10.43 -9.07
C SER A 32 11.88 -9.89 -10.23
N LYS A 33 10.87 -9.07 -9.92
CA LYS A 33 9.97 -8.42 -10.88
C LYS A 33 10.41 -7.00 -11.26
N ALA A 34 11.32 -6.39 -10.49
CA ALA A 34 11.73 -5.00 -10.62
C ALA A 34 12.24 -4.65 -12.03
N GLU A 35 13.12 -5.48 -12.60
CA GLU A 35 13.65 -5.29 -13.94
C GLU A 35 12.55 -5.44 -15.02
N GLN A 36 11.72 -6.48 -14.90
CA GLN A 36 10.65 -6.77 -15.86
C GLN A 36 9.65 -5.61 -15.99
N TYR A 37 9.31 -4.97 -14.87
CA TYR A 37 8.29 -3.92 -14.80
C TYR A 37 8.86 -2.50 -14.68
N GLY A 38 10.18 -2.35 -14.52
CA GLY A 38 10.90 -1.08 -14.54
C GLY A 38 10.67 -0.23 -13.28
N PHE A 39 10.94 -0.79 -12.10
CA PHE A 39 10.88 -0.05 -10.83
C PHE A 39 12.10 -0.35 -9.94
N VAL A 40 12.35 0.49 -8.95
CA VAL A 40 13.36 0.27 -7.91
C VAL A 40 12.69 -0.41 -6.73
N ALA A 41 13.23 -1.55 -6.29
CA ALA A 41 12.77 -2.25 -5.08
C ALA A 41 13.73 -1.95 -3.93
N GLU A 42 13.18 -1.54 -2.78
CA GLU A 42 13.91 -1.20 -1.57
C GLU A 42 13.53 -2.16 -0.44
N ASN A 43 14.52 -2.81 0.19
CA ASN A 43 14.27 -3.71 1.33
C ASN A 43 14.28 -2.92 2.65
N MET A 44 13.25 -2.11 2.83
CA MET A 44 13.05 -1.28 4.02
C MET A 44 11.57 -0.98 4.20
N GLY A 45 11.16 -0.73 5.43
CA GLY A 45 9.81 -0.25 5.74
C GLY A 45 9.70 1.26 5.65
N LEU A 46 8.47 1.77 5.60
CA LEU A 46 8.19 3.20 5.68
C LEU A 46 7.68 3.56 7.08
N SER A 47 8.09 4.70 7.63
CA SER A 47 7.65 5.22 8.94
C SER A 47 7.87 6.74 9.03
N ASN A 48 7.36 7.39 10.08
CA ASN A 48 7.70 8.76 10.45
C ASN A 48 9.09 8.91 11.10
N VAL A 49 9.66 7.84 11.65
CA VAL A 49 10.97 7.84 12.31
C VAL A 49 11.88 6.85 11.61
N GLU A 50 13.08 7.31 11.27
CA GLU A 50 14.13 6.45 10.73
C GLU A 50 14.80 5.67 11.86
N ALA A 51 14.67 4.36 11.83
CA ALA A 51 15.23 3.46 12.81
C ALA A 51 15.16 2.02 12.31
N ASP A 52 15.98 1.16 12.89
CA ASP A 52 15.72 -0.27 12.84
C ASP A 52 14.59 -0.59 13.83
N ALA A 53 13.58 -1.31 13.36
CA ALA A 53 12.43 -1.69 14.19
C ALA A 53 12.00 -3.13 13.92
N HIS A 54 11.31 -3.69 14.90
CA HIS A 54 10.78 -5.03 14.82
C HIS A 54 9.53 -5.10 13.92
N TYR A 55 9.37 -6.23 13.23
CA TYR A 55 8.19 -6.55 12.44
C TYR A 55 7.90 -8.05 12.51
N ASN A 56 6.65 -8.42 12.22
CA ASN A 56 6.24 -9.81 12.10
C ASN A 56 6.13 -10.21 10.63
N SER A 57 6.80 -11.29 10.23
CA SER A 57 6.67 -11.85 8.88
C SER A 57 5.37 -12.63 8.76
N GLY A 58 4.50 -12.24 7.83
CA GLY A 58 3.14 -12.77 7.67
C GLY A 58 2.70 -12.92 6.21
N GLY A 59 3.63 -12.89 5.25
CA GLY A 59 3.28 -12.89 3.83
C GLY A 59 2.65 -11.56 3.44
N THR A 60 1.42 -11.57 2.92
CA THR A 60 0.73 -10.32 2.56
C THR A 60 0.45 -9.44 3.76
N GLY A 61 0.28 -10.01 4.96
CA GLY A 61 0.01 -9.28 6.20
C GLY A 61 1.24 -9.00 7.06
N SER A 62 2.44 -8.92 6.47
CA SER A 62 3.66 -8.57 7.22
C SER A 62 3.54 -7.13 7.76
N CYS A 63 3.68 -6.95 9.08
CA CYS A 63 3.40 -5.67 9.74
C CYS A 63 4.50 -5.26 10.74
N LYS A 64 4.72 -3.95 10.89
CA LYS A 64 5.61 -3.39 11.93
C LYS A 64 4.99 -3.65 13.30
N LEU A 65 5.77 -4.23 14.21
CA LEU A 65 5.30 -4.63 15.54
C LEU A 65 6.46 -4.67 16.53
N ASP A 66 6.33 -3.98 17.67
CA ASP A 66 7.39 -3.84 18.68
C ASP A 66 7.95 -5.18 19.20
N HIS A 67 7.16 -6.24 19.15
CA HIS A 67 7.53 -7.59 19.58
C HIS A 67 7.59 -8.59 18.42
N GLY A 68 7.82 -8.11 17.21
CA GLY A 68 8.02 -8.93 16.02
C GLY A 68 9.32 -9.76 16.07
N SER A 69 9.33 -10.90 15.39
CA SER A 69 10.46 -11.82 15.37
C SER A 69 11.60 -11.37 14.43
N GLU A 70 11.32 -10.46 13.51
CA GLU A 70 12.26 -9.98 12.49
C GLU A 70 12.58 -8.50 12.72
N VAL A 71 13.67 -8.02 12.14
CA VAL A 71 14.09 -6.61 12.19
C VAL A 71 14.33 -6.11 10.76
N ALA A 72 13.83 -4.91 10.46
CA ALA A 72 14.09 -4.20 9.21
C ALA A 72 14.46 -2.75 9.49
N HIS A 73 15.15 -2.14 8.54
CA HIS A 73 15.36 -0.70 8.55
C HIS A 73 14.08 0.01 8.08
N PHE A 74 13.72 1.11 8.73
CA PHE A 74 12.59 1.96 8.34
C PHE A 74 13.07 3.36 8.01
N ILE A 75 12.47 3.99 7.00
CA ILE A 75 12.78 5.34 6.56
C ILE A 75 11.50 6.14 6.32
N SER A 76 11.57 7.47 6.40
CA SER A 76 10.48 8.34 5.97
C SER A 76 10.54 8.60 4.46
N ILE A 77 9.37 8.86 3.85
CA ILE A 77 9.30 9.23 2.43
C ILE A 77 10.11 10.51 2.18
N ASP A 78 10.01 11.49 3.08
CA ASP A 78 10.72 12.76 2.97
C ASP A 78 12.25 12.57 3.00
N ALA A 79 12.76 11.74 3.93
CA ALA A 79 14.20 11.45 4.00
C ALA A 79 14.69 10.67 2.77
N TYR A 80 13.89 9.71 2.27
CA TYR A 80 14.23 8.97 1.07
C TYR A 80 14.27 9.90 -0.17
N VAL A 81 13.26 10.75 -0.33
CA VAL A 81 13.17 11.75 -1.40
C VAL A 81 14.40 12.65 -1.42
N GLU A 82 14.83 13.15 -0.26
CA GLU A 82 16.02 13.99 -0.14
C GLU A 82 17.29 13.24 -0.53
N ARG A 83 17.51 12.04 0.02
CA ARG A 83 18.72 11.22 -0.22
C ARG A 83 18.83 10.75 -1.66
N ALA A 84 17.73 10.32 -2.25
CA ALA A 84 17.67 9.89 -3.64
C ALA A 84 17.62 11.08 -4.62
N ASN A 85 17.60 12.32 -4.09
CA ASN A 85 17.51 13.56 -4.86
C ASN A 85 16.34 13.52 -5.87
N LEU A 86 15.17 13.08 -5.41
CA LEU A 86 14.00 12.96 -6.25
C LEU A 86 13.46 14.36 -6.58
N PRO A 87 13.28 14.69 -7.87
CA PRO A 87 12.85 16.03 -8.26
C PRO A 87 11.38 16.29 -7.92
N ARG A 88 10.58 15.22 -7.78
CA ARG A 88 9.13 15.27 -7.59
C ARG A 88 8.57 13.93 -7.09
N VAL A 89 7.48 14.01 -6.33
CA VAL A 89 6.58 12.89 -6.06
C VAL A 89 5.21 13.24 -6.62
N ASP A 90 4.74 12.46 -7.59
CA ASP A 90 3.44 12.67 -8.26
C ASP A 90 2.33 11.80 -7.70
N TYR A 91 2.69 10.65 -7.12
CA TYR A 91 1.75 9.65 -6.65
C TYR A 91 2.32 8.87 -5.45
N ILE A 92 1.46 8.56 -4.48
CA ILE A 92 1.78 7.68 -3.34
C ILE A 92 0.69 6.61 -3.23
N LYS A 93 1.08 5.33 -3.27
CA LYS A 93 0.20 4.20 -2.90
C LYS A 93 0.63 3.69 -1.54
N LEU A 94 -0.31 3.56 -0.60
CA LEU A 94 -0.06 3.01 0.72
C LEU A 94 -0.96 1.81 0.99
N ASP A 95 -0.32 0.78 1.54
CA ASP A 95 -0.86 -0.49 1.99
C ASP A 95 0.27 -1.12 2.79
N VAL A 96 0.33 -0.69 4.05
CA VAL A 96 1.49 -0.88 4.93
C VAL A 96 1.07 -1.50 6.25
N GLU A 97 -0.01 -2.28 6.20
CA GLU A 97 -0.51 -3.13 7.28
C GLU A 97 -0.63 -2.40 8.62
N GLY A 98 -1.27 -1.22 8.58
CA GLY A 98 -1.57 -0.41 9.75
C GLY A 98 -0.56 0.70 10.04
N ALA A 99 0.49 0.88 9.24
CA ALA A 99 1.44 1.98 9.41
C ALA A 99 1.06 3.26 8.62
N GLU A 100 -0.12 3.33 8.01
CA GLU A 100 -0.50 4.39 7.06
C GLU A 100 -0.35 5.78 7.65
N ARG A 101 -0.82 5.97 8.89
CA ARG A 101 -0.76 7.25 9.59
C ARG A 101 0.68 7.73 9.79
N ASP A 102 1.55 6.83 10.25
CA ASP A 102 2.98 7.11 10.48
C ASP A 102 3.70 7.41 9.15
N VAL A 103 3.37 6.67 8.08
CA VAL A 103 3.96 6.92 6.76
C VAL A 103 3.54 8.28 6.21
N LEU A 104 2.27 8.68 6.39
CA LEU A 104 1.80 10.00 5.99
C LEU A 104 2.45 11.13 6.80
N GLU A 105 2.77 10.90 8.07
CA GLU A 105 3.60 11.81 8.88
C GLU A 105 5.02 11.92 8.35
N GLY A 106 5.64 10.79 7.99
CA GLY A 106 6.95 10.75 7.34
C GLY A 106 6.99 11.27 5.89
N ALA A 107 5.85 11.67 5.33
CA ALA A 107 5.72 12.21 3.97
C ALA A 107 5.20 13.65 3.95
N ALA A 108 5.06 14.29 5.12
CA ALA A 108 4.35 15.55 5.25
C ALA A 108 4.94 16.67 4.39
N ALA A 109 6.26 16.77 4.31
CA ALA A 109 6.92 17.80 3.51
C ALA A 109 6.71 17.57 2.00
N SER A 110 6.82 16.32 1.54
CA SER A 110 6.55 15.95 0.15
C SER A 110 5.10 16.18 -0.24
N ILE A 111 4.16 15.85 0.65
CA ILE A 111 2.72 16.08 0.45
C ILE A 111 2.42 17.57 0.30
N LEU A 112 2.94 18.41 1.22
CA LEU A 112 2.75 19.86 1.16
C LEU A 112 3.39 20.49 -0.09
N LYS A 113 4.58 20.01 -0.47
CA LYS A 113 5.37 20.57 -1.57
C LYS A 113 4.77 20.26 -2.94
N TRP A 114 4.38 19.00 -3.17
CA TRP A 114 4.00 18.54 -4.52
C TRP A 114 2.54 18.16 -4.67
N LYS A 115 1.82 17.99 -3.56
CA LYS A 115 0.42 17.54 -3.53
C LYS A 115 0.20 16.31 -4.43
N PRO A 116 0.96 15.21 -4.21
CA PRO A 116 0.80 14.00 -5.00
C PRO A 116 -0.63 13.47 -4.89
N LYS A 117 -1.11 12.82 -5.93
CA LYS A 117 -2.33 12.01 -5.79
C LYS A 117 -2.01 10.82 -4.88
N MET A 118 -2.94 10.43 -4.03
CA MET A 118 -2.71 9.32 -3.10
C MET A 118 -3.83 8.29 -3.19
N ALA A 119 -3.46 7.02 -3.06
CA ALA A 119 -4.37 5.90 -2.85
C ALA A 119 -3.90 5.14 -1.61
N ILE A 120 -4.69 5.22 -0.55
CA ILE A 120 -4.30 4.78 0.78
C ILE A 120 -5.31 3.72 1.22
N SER A 121 -4.85 2.51 1.51
CA SER A 121 -5.67 1.49 2.17
C SER A 121 -6.21 2.04 3.50
N ALA A 122 -7.51 1.90 3.73
CA ALA A 122 -8.19 2.48 4.89
C ALA A 122 -9.03 1.42 5.62
N TYR A 123 -8.42 0.27 5.90
CA TYR A 123 -9.09 -0.89 6.52
C TYR A 123 -8.26 -1.66 7.55
N HIS A 124 -7.00 -1.29 7.79
CA HIS A 124 -6.11 -2.04 8.70
C HIS A 124 -6.44 -1.79 10.17
N ARG A 125 -6.93 -0.59 10.49
CA ARG A 125 -7.43 -0.23 11.82
C ARG A 125 -8.90 0.20 11.75
N PRO A 126 -9.69 -0.03 12.81
CA PRO A 126 -11.10 0.35 12.83
C PRO A 126 -11.35 1.84 12.53
N TYR A 127 -10.34 2.69 12.77
CA TYR A 127 -10.41 4.14 12.67
C TYR A 127 -9.73 4.75 11.45
N ASP A 128 -9.14 3.95 10.56
CA ASP A 128 -8.39 4.45 9.42
C ASP A 128 -9.22 5.36 8.51
N LEU A 129 -10.51 5.04 8.32
CA LEU A 129 -11.40 5.79 7.44
C LEU A 129 -11.50 7.28 7.81
N TRP A 130 -11.57 7.59 9.10
CA TRP A 130 -11.69 8.98 9.56
C TRP A 130 -10.33 9.59 9.91
N ASP A 131 -9.46 8.86 10.61
CA ASP A 131 -8.16 9.39 11.06
C ASP A 131 -7.28 9.80 9.87
N LEU A 132 -7.16 8.94 8.84
CA LEU A 132 -6.33 9.24 7.67
C LEU A 132 -6.87 10.44 6.89
N ARG A 133 -8.20 10.53 6.73
CA ARG A 133 -8.84 11.67 6.08
C ARG A 133 -8.63 12.96 6.88
N GLU A 134 -8.87 12.92 8.19
CA GLU A 134 -8.72 14.09 9.07
C GLU A 134 -7.29 14.60 9.05
N TYR A 135 -6.31 13.70 9.11
CA TYR A 135 -4.90 14.08 9.02
C TYR A 135 -4.56 14.74 7.69
N VAL A 136 -4.87 14.10 6.56
CA VAL A 136 -4.54 14.65 5.24
C VAL A 136 -5.25 15.98 5.01
N SER A 137 -6.50 16.12 5.49
CA SER A 137 -7.26 17.37 5.40
C SER A 137 -6.66 18.48 6.26
N ALA A 138 -6.13 18.16 7.44
CA ALA A 138 -5.44 19.13 8.30
C ALA A 138 -4.09 19.54 7.71
N LEU A 139 -3.35 18.57 7.16
CA LEU A 139 -2.05 18.78 6.54
C LEU A 139 -2.16 19.61 5.26
N CYS A 140 -3.07 19.28 4.35
CA CYS A 140 -3.25 19.97 3.08
C CYS A 140 -4.75 20.16 2.76
N PRO A 141 -5.36 21.27 3.24
CA PRO A 141 -6.81 21.52 3.12
C PRO A 141 -7.36 21.62 1.69
N SER A 142 -6.48 21.70 0.68
CA SER A 142 -6.89 21.77 -0.72
C SER A 142 -7.21 20.41 -1.35
N TYR A 143 -6.90 19.29 -0.68
CA TYR A 143 -7.23 17.97 -1.20
C TYR A 143 -8.73 17.73 -1.27
N ARG A 144 -9.13 17.00 -2.32
CA ARG A 144 -10.41 16.33 -2.41
C ARG A 144 -10.25 14.86 -2.05
N PHE A 145 -11.34 14.27 -1.55
CA PHE A 145 -11.34 12.91 -1.03
C PHE A 145 -12.42 12.07 -1.69
N GLU A 146 -12.09 10.83 -2.04
CA GLU A 146 -13.04 9.80 -2.46
C GLU A 146 -12.76 8.48 -1.78
N PHE A 147 -13.82 7.78 -1.37
CA PHE A 147 -13.72 6.41 -0.89
C PHE A 147 -14.19 5.45 -1.97
N ARG A 148 -13.47 4.34 -2.14
CA ARG A 148 -13.88 3.20 -2.97
C ARG A 148 -13.66 1.92 -2.20
N HIS A 149 -14.53 0.95 -2.44
CA HIS A 149 -14.38 -0.41 -1.97
C HIS A 149 -14.09 -1.31 -3.17
N TYR A 150 -13.07 -2.14 -3.08
CA TYR A 150 -12.72 -3.10 -4.13
C TYR A 150 -13.08 -4.52 -3.65
N PRO A 151 -13.91 -5.28 -4.39
CA PRO A 151 -14.25 -6.64 -3.98
C PRO A 151 -13.03 -7.55 -4.12
N ILE A 152 -12.84 -8.43 -3.15
CA ILE A 152 -11.76 -9.43 -3.15
C ILE A 152 -12.20 -10.64 -3.95
N ASP A 153 -11.29 -11.18 -4.76
CA ASP A 153 -11.45 -12.52 -5.30
C ASP A 153 -11.07 -13.55 -4.23
N VAL A 154 -12.07 -14.27 -3.71
CA VAL A 154 -11.90 -15.27 -2.65
C VAL A 154 -11.71 -16.68 -3.19
N THR A 155 -11.42 -16.85 -4.49
CA THR A 155 -11.20 -18.18 -5.09
C THR A 155 -10.06 -18.93 -4.40
N ASP A 156 -8.97 -18.21 -4.10
CA ASP A 156 -7.72 -18.78 -3.59
C ASP A 156 -7.57 -18.64 -2.05
N TYR A 157 -8.48 -17.92 -1.39
CA TYR A 157 -8.39 -17.59 0.04
C TYR A 157 -9.76 -17.69 0.72
N TRP A 158 -9.79 -18.14 1.99
CA TRP A 158 -10.98 -18.14 2.87
C TRP A 158 -12.15 -19.07 2.52
N LEU A 159 -12.25 -19.58 1.29
CA LEU A 159 -13.32 -20.51 0.89
C LEU A 159 -12.88 -21.98 0.94
N SER A 160 -13.68 -22.80 1.61
CA SER A 160 -13.59 -24.26 1.50
C SER A 160 -14.12 -24.75 0.15
N GLU A 161 -13.80 -25.99 -0.22
CA GLU A 161 -14.38 -26.61 -1.42
C GLU A 161 -15.92 -26.70 -1.36
N GLN A 162 -16.49 -26.76 -0.15
CA GLN A 162 -17.94 -26.73 0.06
C GLN A 162 -18.52 -25.33 -0.25
N ASP A 163 -17.84 -24.27 0.19
CA ASP A 163 -18.26 -22.90 -0.12
C ASP A 163 -18.20 -22.62 -1.63
N LYS A 164 -17.14 -23.11 -2.31
CA LYS A 164 -17.01 -23.00 -3.77
C LYS A 164 -18.12 -23.76 -4.50
N ALA A 165 -18.45 -24.96 -4.05
CA ALA A 165 -19.55 -25.73 -4.63
C ALA A 165 -20.90 -25.00 -4.48
N LEU A 166 -21.16 -24.41 -3.30
CA LEU A 166 -22.35 -23.61 -3.05
C LEU A 166 -22.40 -22.38 -3.97
N LEU A 167 -21.32 -21.59 -4.05
CA LEU A 167 -21.28 -20.41 -4.93
C LEU A 167 -21.55 -20.80 -6.39
N ASN A 168 -20.98 -21.91 -6.87
CA ASN A 168 -21.22 -22.42 -8.22
C ASN A 168 -22.68 -22.89 -8.42
N GLU A 169 -23.27 -23.61 -7.46
CA GLU A 169 -24.65 -24.09 -7.51
C GLU A 169 -25.64 -22.94 -7.68
N TYR A 170 -25.41 -21.83 -6.98
CA TYR A 170 -26.26 -20.63 -7.05
C TYR A 170 -25.82 -19.60 -8.11
N GLY A 171 -24.79 -19.89 -8.91
CA GLY A 171 -24.28 -18.98 -9.94
C GLY A 171 -23.71 -17.66 -9.40
N LEU A 172 -23.21 -17.67 -8.15
CA LEU A 172 -22.60 -16.52 -7.50
C LEU A 172 -21.13 -16.39 -7.91
N GLY A 173 -20.66 -15.15 -8.08
CA GLY A 173 -19.27 -14.86 -8.38
C GLY A 173 -18.36 -14.91 -7.15
N TYR A 174 -17.05 -15.07 -7.38
CA TYR A 174 -16.02 -15.11 -6.33
C TYR A 174 -15.54 -13.72 -5.88
N LYS A 175 -16.07 -12.65 -6.48
CA LYS A 175 -15.78 -11.27 -6.08
C LYS A 175 -16.75 -10.83 -5.00
N ILE A 176 -16.31 -10.89 -3.76
CA ILE A 176 -17.16 -10.64 -2.58
C ILE A 176 -16.71 -9.34 -1.89
N PRO A 177 -17.63 -8.44 -1.53
CA PRO A 177 -17.31 -7.31 -0.66
C PRO A 177 -16.89 -7.81 0.72
N THR A 178 -15.77 -7.31 1.24
CA THR A 178 -15.26 -7.66 2.57
C THR A 178 -15.06 -6.40 3.42
N SER A 179 -14.67 -6.54 4.69
CA SER A 179 -14.25 -5.41 5.51
C SER A 179 -12.91 -4.80 5.06
N CYS A 180 -12.18 -5.48 4.18
CA CYS A 180 -10.89 -5.04 3.65
C CYS A 180 -11.07 -4.30 2.30
N GLU A 181 -9.97 -3.88 1.68
CA GLU A 181 -9.94 -3.25 0.34
C GLU A 181 -10.73 -1.94 0.21
N THR A 182 -10.94 -1.24 1.33
CA THR A 182 -11.38 0.15 1.27
C THR A 182 -10.17 1.03 1.01
N VAL A 183 -10.27 1.90 0.00
CA VAL A 183 -9.20 2.83 -0.39
C VAL A 183 -9.70 4.26 -0.28
N LEU A 184 -8.94 5.08 0.43
CA LEU A 184 -9.05 6.54 0.45
C LEU A 184 -8.19 7.14 -0.66
N TYR A 185 -8.83 7.80 -1.61
CA TYR A 185 -8.19 8.59 -2.64
C TYR A 185 -8.10 10.06 -2.24
N CYS A 186 -6.93 10.66 -2.43
CA CYS A 186 -6.67 12.09 -2.21
C CYS A 186 -6.15 12.73 -3.51
N TYR A 187 -6.76 13.81 -3.98
CA TYR A 187 -6.36 14.48 -5.24
C TYR A 187 -6.68 15.98 -5.32
#